data_AF-A0A821C0I1-F1
#
_entry.id   AF-A0A821C0I1-F1
#
_cell.length_a   1.000
_cell.length_b   1.000
_cell.length_c   1.000
_cell.angle_alpha   90.00
_cell.angle_beta   90.00
_cell.angle_gamma   90.00
#
_symmetry.space_group_name_H-M   'P 1'
#
loop_
_entity.id
_entity.type
_entity.pdbx_description
1 polymer ?
#
loop_
_entity_poly.entity_id
_entity_poly.type
_entity_poly.pdbx_seq_one_letter_code
_entity_poly.pdbx_strand_id
1 'polypeptide(L)'
;MIGAKITATAGTEGKRKFLREKYQIEHVFNSRNLSFVKDVRRVAPNGVVDIIVNTLSDIFIEQSLKLLAPLSHFIELGKHDMYANSKLSLFSLRTSCNFHVVDIVTLQKYFSQKIHIFLNDIANLCFQQNLTPTMPIIEFEASGIQHAFLTYSQATHIGKLVVNIAASHKSLQLPNDYISEQTYQQRQNAMFSTLVCNHGIIVISGGLGGLAIDISKWMLKERDVKRIVLLSRNINEL
;
A
#
# COMPACT_ATOMS: atom_id res chain seq x y z
N MET A 1 -12.15 -3.52 -24.70
CA MET A 1 -11.41 -4.61 -24.02
C MET A 1 -10.60 -5.39 -25.03
N ILE A 2 -9.32 -5.62 -24.74
CA ILE A 2 -8.49 -6.58 -25.49
C ILE A 2 -9.06 -7.97 -25.17
N GLY A 3 -9.42 -8.76 -26.18
CA GLY A 3 -10.18 -10.03 -26.06
C GLY A 3 -9.45 -11.19 -25.39
N ALA A 4 -8.74 -10.94 -24.28
CA ALA A 4 -8.04 -11.95 -23.51
C ALA A 4 -9.02 -12.86 -22.77
N LYS A 5 -8.70 -14.16 -22.74
CA LYS A 5 -9.41 -15.14 -21.90
C LYS A 5 -8.82 -15.08 -20.49
N ILE A 6 -9.62 -14.61 -19.54
CA ILE A 6 -9.17 -14.39 -18.16
C ILE A 6 -9.41 -15.66 -17.34
N THR A 7 -8.39 -16.10 -16.63
CA THR A 7 -8.49 -17.08 -15.54
C THR A 7 -7.97 -16.43 -14.27
N ALA A 8 -8.67 -16.63 -13.15
CA ALA A 8 -8.31 -16.04 -11.87
C ALA A 8 -8.18 -17.09 -10.76
N THR A 9 -7.57 -16.71 -9.65
CA THR A 9 -7.56 -17.52 -8.43
C THR A 9 -8.02 -16.69 -7.23
N ALA A 10 -8.68 -17.33 -6.28
CA ALA A 10 -9.09 -16.70 -5.02
C ALA A 10 -9.22 -17.72 -3.88
N GLY A 11 -8.96 -17.27 -2.65
CA GLY A 11 -8.80 -18.17 -1.51
C GLY A 11 -10.10 -18.76 -0.96
N THR A 12 -11.18 -18.00 -0.90
CA THR A 12 -12.49 -18.43 -0.36
C THR A 12 -13.52 -18.64 -1.47
N GLU A 13 -14.53 -19.47 -1.23
CA GLU A 13 -15.59 -19.66 -2.21
C GLU A 13 -16.40 -18.38 -2.45
N GLY A 14 -16.64 -17.58 -1.40
CA GLY A 14 -17.27 -16.26 -1.56
C GLY A 14 -16.50 -15.33 -2.50
N LYS A 15 -15.16 -15.29 -2.41
CA LYS A 15 -14.32 -14.51 -3.33
C LYS A 15 -14.37 -15.06 -4.76
N ARG A 16 -14.35 -16.39 -4.91
CA ARG A 16 -14.45 -17.02 -6.23
C ARG A 16 -15.80 -16.76 -6.89
N LYS A 17 -16.90 -16.91 -6.14
CA LYS A 17 -18.26 -16.58 -6.57
C LYS A 17 -18.36 -15.11 -6.98
N PHE A 18 -17.84 -14.20 -6.17
CA PHE A 18 -17.81 -12.77 -6.50
C PHE A 18 -17.08 -12.48 -7.83
N LEU A 19 -15.93 -13.10 -8.08
CA LEU A 19 -15.21 -12.93 -9.35
C LEU A 19 -16.02 -13.45 -10.57
N ARG A 20 -16.70 -14.58 -10.43
CA ARG A 20 -17.56 -15.14 -11.48
C ARG A 20 -18.78 -14.25 -11.76
N GLU A 21 -19.47 -13.82 -10.71
CA GLU A 21 -20.73 -13.07 -10.86
C GLU A 21 -20.50 -11.61 -11.26
N LYS A 22 -19.54 -10.93 -10.62
CA LYS A 22 -19.32 -9.50 -10.83
C LYS A 22 -18.53 -9.21 -12.10
N TYR A 23 -17.49 -10.01 -12.36
CA TYR A 23 -16.56 -9.78 -13.47
C TYR A 23 -16.71 -10.78 -14.61
N GLN A 24 -17.66 -11.72 -14.51
CA GLN A 24 -17.93 -12.72 -15.56
C GLN A 24 -16.69 -13.55 -15.93
N ILE A 25 -15.79 -13.74 -14.96
CA ILE A 25 -14.61 -14.58 -15.15
C ILE A 25 -15.07 -16.03 -15.07
N GLU A 26 -15.08 -16.73 -16.20
CA GLU A 26 -15.56 -18.10 -16.32
C GLU A 26 -14.76 -19.08 -15.44
N HIS A 27 -13.43 -18.95 -15.45
CA HIS A 27 -12.53 -19.85 -14.75
C HIS A 27 -11.91 -19.17 -13.53
N VAL A 28 -12.37 -19.57 -12.34
CA VAL A 28 -11.84 -19.09 -11.06
C VAL A 28 -11.51 -20.26 -10.15
N PHE A 29 -10.24 -20.38 -9.76
CA PHE A 29 -9.71 -21.52 -9.00
C PHE A 29 -9.22 -21.15 -7.60
N ASN A 30 -8.82 -22.16 -6.82
CA ASN A 30 -8.33 -21.96 -5.46
C ASN A 30 -6.89 -21.42 -5.45
N SER A 31 -6.66 -20.29 -4.76
CA SER A 31 -5.33 -19.68 -4.62
C SER A 31 -4.52 -20.20 -3.42
N ARG A 32 -5.10 -21.03 -2.55
CA ARG A 32 -4.47 -21.49 -1.29
C ARG A 32 -3.72 -22.80 -1.41
N ASN A 33 -3.81 -23.46 -2.55
CA ASN A 33 -3.11 -24.70 -2.81
C ASN A 33 -2.74 -24.77 -4.30
N LEU A 34 -1.95 -25.78 -4.66
CA LEU A 34 -1.44 -25.93 -6.02
C LEU A 34 -2.45 -26.60 -6.99
N SER A 35 -3.72 -26.78 -6.60
CA SER A 35 -4.71 -27.42 -7.49
C SER A 35 -4.96 -26.60 -8.75
N PHE A 36 -4.86 -25.26 -8.65
CA PHE A 36 -5.07 -24.36 -9.79
C PHE A 36 -4.15 -24.69 -10.96
N VAL A 37 -2.96 -25.26 -10.74
CA VAL A 37 -2.03 -25.61 -11.83
C VAL A 37 -2.67 -26.63 -12.77
N LYS A 38 -3.30 -27.67 -12.20
CA LYS A 38 -4.00 -28.69 -12.99
C LYS A 38 -5.28 -28.12 -13.60
N ASP A 39 -5.99 -27.28 -12.87
CA ASP A 39 -7.26 -26.71 -13.32
C ASP A 39 -7.06 -25.70 -14.47
N VAL A 40 -6.03 -24.85 -14.39
CA VAL A 40 -5.63 -23.93 -15.47
C VAL A 40 -5.26 -24.72 -16.73
N ARG A 41 -4.44 -25.77 -16.61
CA ARG A 41 -4.08 -26.61 -17.77
C ARG A 41 -5.29 -27.23 -18.48
N ARG A 42 -6.37 -27.51 -17.74
CA ARG A 42 -7.59 -28.11 -18.29
C ARG A 42 -8.38 -27.13 -19.16
N VAL A 43 -8.35 -25.85 -18.81
CA VAL A 43 -9.18 -24.81 -19.46
C VAL A 43 -8.38 -23.94 -20.44
N ALA A 44 -7.07 -23.84 -20.24
CA ALA A 44 -6.20 -23.05 -21.10
C ALA A 44 -6.00 -23.75 -22.46
N PRO A 45 -6.02 -23.00 -23.59
CA PRO A 45 -5.65 -23.54 -24.89
C PRO A 45 -4.27 -24.18 -24.84
N ASN A 46 -4.17 -25.44 -25.30
CA ASN A 46 -2.93 -26.23 -25.26
C ASN A 46 -2.30 -26.38 -23.85
N GLY A 47 -3.07 -26.09 -22.80
CA GLY A 47 -2.63 -26.17 -21.40
C GLY A 47 -1.61 -25.11 -20.96
N VAL A 48 -1.49 -24.00 -21.70
CA VAL A 48 -0.49 -22.94 -21.44
C VAL A 48 -1.10 -21.53 -21.44
N VAL A 49 -0.39 -20.57 -20.86
CA VAL A 49 -0.82 -19.19 -20.63
C VAL A 49 0.23 -18.20 -21.13
N ASP A 50 -0.21 -17.12 -21.79
CA ASP A 50 0.69 -16.10 -22.36
C ASP A 50 1.14 -15.04 -21.34
N ILE A 51 0.30 -14.73 -20.35
CA ILE A 51 0.60 -13.73 -19.32
C ILE A 51 0.12 -14.24 -17.97
N ILE A 52 1.01 -14.26 -16.99
CA ILE A 52 0.68 -14.51 -15.60
C ILE A 52 0.97 -13.25 -14.80
N VAL A 53 -0.04 -12.73 -14.11
CA VAL A 53 0.12 -11.67 -13.10
C VAL A 53 0.06 -12.33 -11.73
N ASN A 54 1.20 -12.38 -11.04
CA ASN A 54 1.37 -13.10 -9.79
C ASN A 54 1.49 -12.17 -8.59
N THR A 55 0.91 -12.61 -7.48
CA THR A 55 1.09 -12.06 -6.13
C THR A 55 1.28 -13.16 -5.08
N LEU A 56 1.35 -14.43 -5.49
CA LEU A 56 1.58 -15.58 -4.61
C LEU A 56 3.08 -15.80 -4.41
N SER A 57 3.43 -16.51 -3.34
CA SER A 57 4.83 -16.67 -2.90
C SER A 57 5.33 -18.11 -2.95
N ASP A 58 6.63 -18.29 -2.74
CA ASP A 58 7.28 -19.59 -2.57
C ASP A 58 7.03 -20.54 -3.77
N ILE A 59 6.65 -21.79 -3.48
CA ILE A 59 6.41 -22.85 -4.47
C ILE A 59 5.35 -22.47 -5.51
N PHE A 60 4.45 -21.52 -5.20
CA PHE A 60 3.43 -21.06 -6.14
C PHE A 60 4.06 -20.36 -7.36
N ILE A 61 5.18 -19.66 -7.19
CA ILE A 61 5.90 -19.01 -8.30
C ILE A 61 6.42 -20.07 -9.26
N GLU A 62 7.14 -21.07 -8.74
CA GLU A 62 7.73 -22.13 -9.56
C GLU A 62 6.67 -22.93 -10.32
N GLN A 63 5.54 -23.22 -9.67
CA GLN A 63 4.46 -23.96 -10.32
C GLN A 63 3.69 -23.12 -11.34
N SER A 64 3.52 -21.81 -11.08
CA SER A 64 2.89 -20.89 -12.04
C SER A 64 3.76 -20.72 -13.28
N LEU A 65 5.09 -20.64 -13.15
CA LEU A 65 6.01 -20.60 -14.29
C LEU A 65 5.86 -21.80 -15.25
N LYS A 66 5.48 -22.97 -14.73
CA LYS A 66 5.24 -24.18 -15.56
C LYS A 66 3.94 -24.13 -16.37
N LEU A 67 3.14 -23.08 -16.21
CA LEU A 67 1.94 -22.81 -17.00
C LEU A 67 2.22 -21.87 -18.19
N LEU A 68 3.38 -21.24 -18.24
CA LEU A 68 3.71 -20.30 -19.29
C LEU A 68 3.92 -20.98 -20.64
N ALA A 69 3.35 -20.38 -21.68
CA ALA A 69 3.68 -20.70 -23.07
C ALA A 69 5.13 -20.27 -23.39
N PRO A 70 5.78 -20.79 -24.43
CA PRO A 70 7.04 -20.22 -24.91
C PRO A 70 6.90 -18.73 -25.24
N LEU A 71 7.97 -17.95 -25.04
CA LEU A 71 8.04 -16.50 -25.35
C LEU A 71 7.08 -15.59 -24.55
N SER A 72 6.49 -16.11 -23.48
CA SER A 72 5.43 -15.46 -22.70
C SER A 72 5.98 -14.62 -21.53
N HIS A 73 5.07 -14.01 -20.75
CA HIS A 73 5.41 -13.05 -19.70
C HIS A 73 4.90 -13.48 -18.32
N PHE A 74 5.81 -13.61 -17.37
CA PHE A 74 5.51 -13.62 -15.94
C PHE A 74 5.66 -12.22 -15.36
N ILE A 75 4.65 -11.72 -14.66
CA ILE A 75 4.64 -10.41 -14.02
C ILE A 75 4.48 -10.63 -12.51
N GLU A 76 5.57 -10.48 -11.77
CA GLU A 76 5.61 -10.58 -10.32
C GLU A 76 5.32 -9.21 -9.68
N LEU A 77 4.24 -9.16 -8.89
CA LEU A 77 3.86 -7.99 -8.09
C LEU A 77 4.10 -8.21 -6.58
N GLY A 78 4.32 -9.46 -6.17
CA GLY A 78 4.67 -9.83 -4.80
C GLY A 78 6.10 -9.40 -4.45
N LYS A 79 6.32 -9.06 -3.18
CA LYS A 79 7.63 -8.62 -2.68
C LYS A 79 8.29 -9.60 -1.72
N HIS A 80 7.53 -10.55 -1.17
CA HIS A 80 7.99 -11.45 -0.11
C HIS A 80 9.25 -12.23 -0.54
N ASP A 81 9.18 -12.97 -1.64
CA ASP A 81 10.28 -13.77 -2.17
C ASP A 81 11.50 -12.95 -2.59
N MET A 82 11.27 -11.74 -3.11
CA MET A 82 12.33 -10.81 -3.47
C MET A 82 13.13 -10.37 -2.23
N TYR A 83 12.45 -9.96 -1.16
CA TYR A 83 13.12 -9.58 0.09
C TYR A 83 13.74 -10.76 0.83
N ALA A 84 13.19 -11.96 0.64
CA ALA A 84 13.74 -13.20 1.19
C ALA A 84 14.94 -13.74 0.40
N ASN A 85 15.30 -13.12 -0.72
CA ASN A 85 16.32 -13.64 -1.65
C ASN A 85 16.04 -15.10 -2.07
N SER A 86 14.76 -15.41 -2.33
CA SER A 86 14.33 -16.72 -2.79
C SER A 86 15.01 -17.09 -4.12
N LYS A 87 15.35 -18.38 -4.28
CA LYS A 87 15.98 -18.87 -5.50
C LYS A 87 14.93 -19.10 -6.59
N LEU A 88 15.21 -18.61 -7.79
CA LEU A 88 14.43 -18.91 -8.99
C LEU A 88 15.20 -19.84 -9.92
N SER A 89 14.56 -20.93 -10.36
CA SER A 89 15.16 -21.84 -11.33
C SER A 89 15.15 -21.24 -12.73
N LEU A 90 16.34 -20.94 -13.29
CA LEU A 90 16.49 -20.46 -14.67
C LEU A 90 15.98 -21.47 -15.72
N PHE A 91 15.95 -22.76 -15.37
CA PHE A 91 15.38 -23.78 -16.26
C PHE A 91 13.91 -23.52 -16.58
N SER A 92 13.17 -22.87 -15.68
CA SER A 92 11.78 -22.48 -15.93
C SER A 92 11.64 -21.39 -17.00
N LEU A 93 12.73 -20.66 -17.31
CA LEU A 93 12.77 -19.61 -18.33
C LEU A 93 13.36 -20.08 -19.68
N ARG A 94 13.74 -21.36 -19.79
CA ARG A 94 14.45 -21.91 -20.97
C ARG A 94 13.72 -21.77 -22.30
N THR A 95 12.40 -21.58 -22.28
CA THR A 95 11.55 -21.38 -23.47
C THR A 95 11.45 -19.90 -23.85
N SER A 96 12.50 -19.13 -23.55
CA SER A 96 12.57 -17.68 -23.76
C SER A 96 11.41 -16.93 -23.10
N CYS A 97 10.94 -17.42 -21.95
CA CYS A 97 9.94 -16.72 -21.15
C CYS A 97 10.58 -15.56 -20.39
N ASN A 98 9.81 -14.49 -20.21
CA ASN A 98 10.25 -13.28 -19.55
C ASN A 98 9.74 -13.24 -18.12
N PHE A 99 10.60 -12.88 -17.17
CA PHE A 99 10.23 -12.68 -15.77
C PHE A 99 10.39 -11.21 -15.40
N HIS A 100 9.28 -10.53 -15.16
CA HIS A 100 9.24 -9.10 -14.82
C HIS A 100 8.89 -8.93 -13.35
N VAL A 101 9.74 -8.23 -12.60
CA VAL A 101 9.38 -7.75 -11.25
C VAL A 101 8.92 -6.31 -11.39
N VAL A 102 7.69 -6.01 -10.98
CA VAL A 102 7.12 -4.67 -11.09
C VAL A 102 6.86 -4.09 -9.71
N ASP A 103 7.67 -3.10 -9.32
CA ASP A 103 7.49 -2.34 -8.09
C ASP A 103 7.28 -0.85 -8.37
N ILE A 104 6.05 -0.39 -8.17
CA ILE A 104 5.65 1.01 -8.39
C ILE A 104 6.48 1.97 -7.51
N VAL A 105 6.86 1.57 -6.28
CA VAL A 105 7.67 2.43 -5.39
C VAL A 105 9.06 2.64 -5.97
N THR A 106 9.66 1.57 -6.51
CA THR A 106 10.95 1.63 -7.19
C THR A 106 10.84 2.48 -8.47
N LEU A 107 9.79 2.28 -9.27
CA LEU A 107 9.55 3.10 -10.46
C LEU A 107 9.37 4.59 -10.12
N GLN A 108 8.66 4.91 -9.05
CA GLN A 108 8.53 6.29 -8.57
C GLN A 108 9.87 6.89 -8.15
N LYS A 109 10.70 6.12 -7.45
CA LYS A 109 12.01 6.58 -6.98
C LYS A 109 12.98 6.89 -8.11
N TYR A 110 13.05 6.04 -9.14
CA TYR A 110 14.07 6.14 -10.20
C TYR A 110 13.54 6.73 -11.52
N PHE A 111 12.23 6.70 -11.75
CA PHE A 111 11.58 7.10 -13.00
C PHE A 111 10.34 7.97 -12.77
N SER A 112 10.37 8.85 -11.75
CA SER A 112 9.24 9.67 -11.28
C SER A 112 8.43 10.35 -12.40
N GLN A 113 9.09 11.00 -13.35
CA GLN A 113 8.42 11.67 -14.47
C GLN A 113 7.71 10.68 -15.40
N LYS A 114 8.39 9.58 -15.76
CA LYS A 114 7.83 8.57 -16.67
C LYS A 114 6.65 7.84 -16.04
N ILE A 115 6.75 7.46 -14.76
CA ILE A 115 5.64 6.79 -14.07
C ILE A 115 4.45 7.72 -13.90
N HIS A 116 4.68 9.01 -13.65
CA HIS A 116 3.60 10.00 -13.56
C HIS A 116 2.85 10.12 -14.89
N ILE A 117 3.55 10.23 -16.01
CA ILE A 117 2.93 10.26 -17.35
C ILE A 117 2.14 8.96 -17.58
N PHE A 118 2.78 7.81 -17.37
CA PHE A 118 2.16 6.50 -17.58
C PHE A 118 0.89 6.28 -16.74
N LEU A 119 0.92 6.65 -15.45
CA LEU A 119 -0.25 6.51 -14.57
C LEU A 119 -1.38 7.46 -14.98
N ASN A 120 -1.06 8.67 -15.45
CA ASN A 120 -2.06 9.59 -15.99
C ASN A 120 -2.68 9.07 -17.28
N ASP A 121 -1.88 8.47 -18.18
CA ASP A 121 -2.39 7.85 -19.41
C ASP A 121 -3.33 6.69 -19.09
N ILE A 122 -2.99 5.84 -18.11
CA ILE A 122 -3.88 4.78 -17.63
C ILE A 122 -5.17 5.37 -17.07
N ALA A 123 -5.09 6.39 -16.22
CA ALA A 123 -6.26 7.03 -15.64
C ALA A 123 -7.18 7.59 -16.74
N ASN A 124 -6.62 8.30 -17.72
CA ASN A 124 -7.34 8.84 -18.86
C ASN A 124 -8.01 7.75 -19.69
N LEU A 125 -7.31 6.65 -19.99
CA LEU A 125 -7.88 5.50 -20.69
C LEU A 125 -9.03 4.87 -19.90
N CYS A 126 -8.90 4.75 -18.58
CA CYS A 126 -9.98 4.27 -17.72
C CYS A 126 -11.21 5.18 -17.79
N PHE A 127 -11.02 6.51 -17.70
CA PHE A 127 -12.13 7.47 -17.83
C PHE A 127 -12.79 7.41 -19.21
N GLN A 128 -12.00 7.41 -20.29
CA GLN A 128 -12.51 7.37 -21.67
C GLN A 128 -13.29 6.09 -21.98
N GLN A 129 -12.84 4.94 -21.47
CA GLN A 129 -13.52 3.67 -21.64
C GLN A 129 -14.63 3.44 -20.60
N ASN A 130 -14.93 4.44 -19.77
CA ASN A 130 -15.88 4.35 -18.65
C ASN A 130 -15.61 3.13 -17.75
N LEU A 131 -14.34 2.78 -17.58
CA LEU A 131 -13.85 1.72 -16.70
C LEU A 131 -13.89 2.26 -15.28
N THR A 132 -15.04 2.18 -14.66
CA THR A 132 -15.18 2.46 -13.23
C THR A 132 -14.70 1.24 -12.44
N PRO A 133 -13.85 1.41 -11.40
CA PRO A 133 -13.48 0.29 -10.53
C PRO A 133 -14.74 -0.25 -9.86
N THR A 134 -15.25 -1.38 -10.34
CA THR A 134 -16.48 -1.98 -9.80
C THR A 134 -16.25 -2.77 -8.50
N MET A 135 -15.11 -2.56 -7.85
CA MET A 135 -14.77 -3.27 -6.63
C MET A 135 -15.49 -2.65 -5.43
N PRO A 136 -15.96 -3.47 -4.47
CA PRO A 136 -16.60 -2.95 -3.28
C PRO A 136 -15.64 -2.03 -2.51
N ILE A 137 -16.16 -0.90 -2.05
CA ILE A 137 -15.47 -0.03 -1.10
C ILE A 137 -16.08 -0.31 0.27
N ILE A 138 -15.25 -0.71 1.22
CA ILE A 138 -15.63 -0.88 2.62
C ILE A 138 -15.07 0.32 3.36
N GLU A 139 -15.95 1.22 3.74
CA GLU A 139 -15.59 2.48 4.38
C GLU A 139 -15.62 2.32 5.91
N PHE A 140 -14.59 2.84 6.57
CA PHE A 140 -14.49 2.98 8.01
C PHE A 140 -14.37 4.46 8.35
N GLU A 141 -15.00 4.91 9.43
CA GLU A 141 -14.70 6.22 10.00
C GLU A 141 -13.27 6.26 10.57
N ALA A 142 -12.71 7.46 10.76
CA ALA A 142 -11.37 7.60 11.37
C ALA A 142 -11.25 6.93 12.74
N SER A 143 -12.33 6.96 13.54
CA SER A 143 -12.42 6.26 14.84
C SER A 143 -12.28 4.74 14.71
N GLY A 144 -12.64 4.16 13.56
CA GLY A 144 -12.61 2.74 13.25
C GLY A 144 -11.29 2.25 12.64
N ILE A 145 -10.22 3.06 12.62
CA ILE A 145 -8.96 2.70 11.96
C ILE A 145 -8.37 1.38 12.45
N GLN A 146 -8.45 1.09 13.75
CA GLN A 146 -7.96 -0.18 14.30
C GLN A 146 -8.73 -1.37 13.71
N HIS A 147 -10.07 -1.25 13.57
CA HIS A 147 -10.89 -2.29 12.99
C HIS A 147 -10.63 -2.45 11.49
N ALA A 148 -10.34 -1.36 10.77
CA ALA A 148 -9.90 -1.41 9.38
C ALA A 148 -8.61 -2.22 9.22
N PHE A 149 -7.60 -2.01 10.08
CA PHE A 149 -6.35 -2.77 10.07
C PHE A 149 -6.54 -4.25 10.45
N LEU A 150 -7.42 -4.56 11.41
CA LEU A 150 -7.76 -5.95 11.75
C LEU A 150 -8.46 -6.66 10.57
N THR A 151 -9.38 -5.97 9.90
CA THR A 151 -10.07 -6.50 8.71
C THR A 151 -9.10 -6.70 7.54
N TYR A 152 -8.11 -5.80 7.42
CA TYR A 152 -7.03 -5.92 6.44
C TYR A 152 -6.16 -7.16 6.71
N SER A 153 -5.68 -7.34 7.95
CA SER A 153 -4.75 -8.41 8.31
C SER A 153 -5.37 -9.81 8.19
N GLN A 154 -6.67 -9.94 8.40
CA GLN A 154 -7.40 -11.21 8.22
C GLN A 154 -7.58 -11.60 6.74
N ALA A 155 -7.35 -10.67 5.80
CA ALA A 155 -7.53 -10.87 4.36
C ALA A 155 -8.92 -11.44 3.98
N THR A 156 -9.96 -11.14 4.78
CA THR A 156 -11.34 -11.60 4.58
C THR A 156 -12.12 -10.72 3.61
N HIS A 157 -11.77 -9.44 3.53
CA HIS A 157 -12.44 -8.44 2.71
C HIS A 157 -12.32 -8.69 1.20
N ILE A 158 -13.29 -8.12 0.46
CA ILE A 158 -13.30 -8.04 -1.00
C ILE A 158 -13.32 -6.56 -1.37
N GLY A 159 -12.39 -6.15 -2.24
CA GLY A 159 -12.28 -4.76 -2.69
C GLY A 159 -11.38 -3.91 -1.81
N LYS A 160 -11.69 -2.63 -1.69
CA LYS A 160 -10.81 -1.63 -1.06
C LYS A 160 -11.35 -1.23 0.32
N LEU A 161 -10.50 -1.31 1.34
CA LEU A 161 -10.77 -0.67 2.63
C LEU A 161 -10.38 0.80 2.55
N VAL A 162 -11.29 1.69 2.94
CA VAL A 162 -11.08 3.14 2.94
C VAL A 162 -11.37 3.67 4.34
N VAL A 163 -10.48 4.51 4.86
CA VAL A 163 -10.72 5.23 6.12
C VAL A 163 -11.11 6.66 5.77
N ASN A 164 -12.34 7.04 6.04
CA ASN A 164 -12.85 8.38 5.81
C ASN A 164 -12.52 9.27 7.00
N ILE A 165 -11.55 10.16 6.78
CA ILE A 165 -11.09 11.14 7.76
C ILE A 165 -12.05 12.33 7.86
N ALA A 166 -12.80 12.63 6.80
CA ALA A 166 -13.74 13.76 6.77
C ALA A 166 -15.09 13.45 7.47
N ALA A 167 -15.54 12.18 7.44
CA ALA A 167 -16.79 11.77 8.08
C ALA A 167 -16.78 11.91 9.62
N SER A 168 -15.60 11.84 10.24
CA SER A 168 -15.38 12.07 11.68
C SER A 168 -15.75 13.49 12.17
N HIS A 169 -16.06 14.42 11.27
CA HIS A 169 -16.54 15.76 11.64
C HIS A 169 -18.05 15.85 11.85
N LYS A 170 -18.85 14.85 11.45
CA LYS A 170 -20.31 14.90 11.59
C LYS A 170 -20.84 14.42 12.95
N SER A 171 -20.06 13.65 13.70
CA SER A 171 -20.45 13.09 15.02
C SER A 171 -19.91 13.86 16.22
N LEU A 172 -19.11 14.90 16.00
CA LEU A 172 -18.78 15.91 17.03
C LEU A 172 -19.74 17.10 16.85
N GLN A 173 -20.97 16.99 17.36
CA GLN A 173 -21.77 18.18 17.63
C GLN A 173 -21.08 18.96 18.75
N LEU A 174 -20.15 19.83 18.38
CA LEU A 174 -19.72 20.90 19.25
C LEU A 174 -20.89 21.89 19.36
N PRO A 175 -21.27 22.33 20.58
CA PRO A 175 -22.27 23.37 20.76
C PRO A 175 -21.94 24.56 19.85
N ASN A 176 -22.99 25.09 19.23
CA ASN A 176 -22.94 25.95 18.04
C ASN A 176 -22.45 27.38 18.30
N ASP A 177 -21.57 27.57 19.28
CA ASP A 177 -21.07 28.89 19.66
C ASP A 177 -19.59 29.00 19.25
N TYR A 178 -19.40 29.67 18.12
CA TYR A 178 -18.15 30.31 17.67
C TYR A 178 -16.91 29.43 17.60
N ILE A 179 -16.79 28.64 16.54
CA ILE A 179 -15.49 28.17 16.08
C ILE A 179 -15.39 28.37 14.57
N SER A 180 -14.64 29.39 14.15
CA SER A 180 -14.27 29.61 12.75
C SER A 180 -13.36 28.47 12.26
N GLU A 181 -13.40 28.14 10.96
CA GLU A 181 -12.59 27.08 10.33
C GLU A 181 -11.09 27.12 10.70
N GLN A 182 -10.57 28.28 11.10
CA GLN A 182 -9.18 28.47 11.53
C GLN A 182 -8.83 27.78 12.86
N THR A 183 -9.76 27.65 13.81
CA THR A 183 -9.48 27.02 15.10
C THR A 183 -9.45 25.49 15.01
N TYR A 184 -10.08 24.92 13.98
CA TYR A 184 -10.14 23.47 13.77
C TYR A 184 -8.78 22.91 13.29
N GLN A 185 -8.08 23.63 12.41
CA GLN A 185 -6.70 23.31 12.00
C GLN A 185 -5.71 23.37 13.17
N GLN A 186 -5.94 24.24 14.17
CA GLN A 186 -5.08 24.34 15.35
C GLN A 186 -5.21 23.14 16.29
N ARG A 187 -6.40 22.53 16.43
CA ARG A 187 -6.62 21.41 17.36
C ARG A 187 -6.13 20.06 16.85
N GLN A 188 -6.14 19.81 15.53
CA GLN A 188 -5.57 18.58 14.96
C GLN A 188 -4.04 18.55 15.07
N ASN A 189 -3.40 19.72 15.00
CA ASN A 189 -2.00 19.84 15.39
C ASN A 189 -1.83 19.61 16.90
N ALA A 190 -2.69 20.14 17.76
CA ALA A 190 -2.50 20.09 19.21
C ALA A 190 -2.50 18.68 19.85
N MET A 191 -3.01 17.62 19.21
CA MET A 191 -3.04 16.27 19.82
C MET A 191 -1.83 15.38 19.47
N PHE A 192 -1.05 15.74 18.44
CA PHE A 192 0.24 15.09 18.11
C PHE A 192 1.43 16.07 18.05
N SER A 193 1.19 17.37 18.08
CA SER A 193 2.16 18.43 18.29
C SER A 193 1.96 19.03 19.67
N THR A 194 2.41 18.33 20.71
CA THR A 194 2.78 19.02 21.95
C THR A 194 4.00 19.90 21.61
N LEU A 195 3.70 21.10 21.13
CA LEU A 195 4.47 22.33 21.24
C LEU A 195 5.98 22.19 21.04
N VAL A 196 6.42 22.18 19.78
CA VAL A 196 7.52 23.09 19.45
C VAL A 196 7.19 23.85 18.18
N CYS A 197 7.06 25.16 18.33
CA CYS A 197 6.94 26.08 17.22
C CYS A 197 8.23 25.98 16.37
N ASN A 198 8.16 25.47 15.14
CA ASN A 198 9.28 25.49 14.18
C ASN A 198 9.83 26.90 13.91
N HIS A 199 9.11 27.94 14.33
CA HIS A 199 9.46 29.36 14.17
C HIS A 199 9.68 30.10 15.50
N GLY A 200 9.58 29.44 16.66
CA GLY A 200 9.82 30.05 17.98
C GLY A 200 11.26 29.93 18.46
N ILE A 201 11.59 30.62 19.56
CA ILE A 201 12.80 30.38 20.35
C ILE A 201 12.36 29.71 21.65
N ILE A 202 12.93 28.55 21.98
CA ILE A 202 12.69 27.87 23.27
C ILE A 202 13.77 28.27 24.26
N VAL A 203 13.38 28.70 25.45
CA VAL A 203 14.31 29.06 26.53
C VAL A 203 14.24 27.99 27.63
N ILE A 204 15.39 27.41 27.99
CA ILE A 204 15.50 26.42 29.06
C ILE A 204 16.33 26.99 30.21
N SER A 205 15.68 27.22 31.36
CA SER A 205 16.36 27.59 32.60
C SER A 205 17.04 26.39 33.24
N GLY A 206 18.32 26.52 33.64
CA GLY A 206 19.16 25.38 34.03
C GLY A 206 19.68 24.59 32.83
N GLY A 207 19.81 25.25 31.67
CA GLY A 207 20.02 24.62 30.37
C GLY A 207 21.30 23.80 30.21
N LEU A 208 22.30 24.00 31.08
CA LEU A 208 23.57 23.25 31.07
C LEU A 208 23.55 21.98 31.95
N GLY A 209 22.44 21.65 32.60
CA GLY A 209 22.28 20.36 33.28
C GLY A 209 22.17 19.20 32.28
N GLY A 210 22.63 18.00 32.64
CA GLY A 210 22.63 16.83 31.74
C GLY A 210 21.25 16.55 31.12
N LEU A 211 20.19 16.60 31.93
CA LEU A 211 18.81 16.43 31.44
C LEU A 211 18.40 17.52 30.44
N ALA A 212 18.76 18.78 30.70
CA ALA A 212 18.41 19.89 29.84
C ALA A 212 19.14 19.81 28.48
N ILE A 213 20.39 19.34 28.48
CA ILE A 213 21.16 19.08 27.27
C ILE A 213 20.53 17.95 26.45
N ASP A 214 20.16 16.84 27.08
CA ASP A 214 19.57 15.69 26.38
C ASP A 214 18.18 16.01 25.81
N ILE A 215 17.36 16.74 26.56
CA ILE A 215 16.07 17.26 26.06
C ILE A 215 16.30 18.20 24.88
N SER A 216 17.31 19.07 24.94
CA SER A 216 17.63 19.99 23.84
C SER A 216 18.05 19.24 22.58
N LYS A 217 18.89 18.20 22.71
CA LYS A 217 19.28 17.34 21.58
C LYS A 217 18.08 16.62 20.98
N TRP A 218 17.23 16.05 21.83
CA TRP A 218 15.99 15.41 21.40
C TRP A 218 15.06 16.39 20.67
N MET A 219 14.92 17.61 21.18
CA MET A 219 14.15 18.67 20.52
C MET A 219 14.71 19.00 19.13
N LEU A 220 16.01 19.27 19.01
CA LEU A 220 16.66 19.59 17.73
C LEU A 220 16.49 18.45 16.70
N LYS A 221 16.60 17.19 17.14
CA LYS A 221 16.62 16.03 16.24
C LYS A 221 15.23 15.50 15.90
N GLU A 222 14.35 15.39 16.89
CA GLU A 222 13.08 14.65 16.80
C GLU A 222 11.86 15.58 16.72
N ARG A 223 12.03 16.90 16.90
CA ARG A 223 10.93 17.88 16.95
C ARG A 223 11.15 19.12 16.07
N ASP A 224 12.14 19.09 15.16
CA ASP A 224 12.47 20.17 14.19
C ASP A 224 12.62 21.57 14.84
N VAL A 225 13.05 21.60 16.09
CA VAL A 225 13.34 22.84 16.80
C VAL A 225 14.59 23.46 16.21
N LYS A 226 14.53 24.72 15.81
CA LYS A 226 15.67 25.40 15.17
C LYS A 226 16.45 26.31 16.11
N ARG A 227 15.83 26.77 17.20
CA ARG A 227 16.41 27.79 18.09
C ARG A 227 16.10 27.47 19.56
N ILE A 228 17.17 27.16 20.31
CA ILE A 228 17.12 26.90 21.74
C ILE A 228 18.12 27.82 22.45
N VAL A 229 17.68 28.48 23.52
CA VAL A 229 18.51 29.31 24.40
C VAL A 229 18.61 28.62 25.75
N LEU A 230 19.83 28.29 26.17
CA LEU A 230 20.12 27.63 27.44
C LEU A 230 20.59 28.66 28.46
N LEU A 231 19.82 28.86 29.53
CA LEU A 231 20.18 29.77 30.61
C LEU A 231 20.81 28.95 31.76
N SER A 232 22.01 29.32 32.20
CA SER A 232 22.64 28.74 33.39
C SER A 232 23.22 29.85 34.27
N ARG A 233 23.18 29.64 35.59
CA ARG A 233 23.79 30.55 36.58
C ARG A 233 25.30 30.36 36.69
N ASN A 234 25.78 29.15 36.41
CA ASN A 234 27.18 28.81 36.40
C ASN A 234 27.53 28.36 34.98
N ILE A 235 28.38 29.11 34.30
CA ILE A 235 29.06 28.64 33.10
C ILE A 235 30.28 27.90 33.61
N ASN A 236 30.19 26.59 33.77
CA ASN A 236 31.42 25.80 33.77
C ASN A 236 31.84 25.71 32.31
N GLU A 237 33.04 26.19 32.00
CA GLU A 237 33.64 26.06 30.68
C GLU A 237 33.53 24.60 30.23
N LEU A 238 32.82 24.39 29.11
CA LEU A 238 32.66 23.10 28.44
C LEU A 238 33.95 22.70 27.73
#